data_AF-A0A9Q1RRB1-F1
#
_entry.id   AF-A0A9Q1RRB1-F1
#
_cell.length_a   1.000
_cell.length_b   1.000
_cell.length_c   1.000
_cell.angle_alpha   90.00
_cell.angle_beta   90.00
_cell.angle_gamma   90.00
#
_symmetry.space_group_name_H-M   'P 1'
#
loop_
_entity.id
_entity.type
_entity.pdbx_description
1 polymer ?
#
loop_
_entity_poly.entity_id
_entity_poly.type
_entity_poly.pdbx_seq_one_letter_code
_entity_poly.pdbx_strand_id
1 'polypeptide(L)'
;MDFNFQLLTTVTTTATTIFIICGIKLRWFRPENRLPPPFTVDNDYNGDSFCAVCLNDVIGGENCRKLPKCGHVFHEECVDTWLQCNWTCPLCRRQVTNDLPKRQD
;
A
#
# COMPACT_ATOMS: atom_id res chain seq x y z
N MET A 1 -26.95 30.77 10.84
CA MET A 1 -25.65 30.69 10.12
C MET A 1 -25.12 29.31 10.47
N ASP A 2 -25.57 28.29 9.72
CA ASP A 2 -25.47 26.90 10.13
C ASP A 2 -25.05 26.05 8.93
N PHE A 3 -23.83 26.29 8.46
CA PHE A 3 -23.25 25.56 7.32
C PHE A 3 -22.07 24.65 7.71
N ASN A 4 -21.89 24.37 9.01
CA ASN A 4 -20.74 23.62 9.52
C ASN A 4 -21.05 22.37 10.36
N PHE A 5 -22.32 22.06 10.67
CA PHE A 5 -22.64 20.88 11.49
C PHE A 5 -22.86 19.58 10.66
N GLN A 6 -23.29 19.68 9.40
CA GLN A 6 -23.52 18.52 8.52
C GLN A 6 -22.28 18.01 7.76
N LEU A 7 -21.22 18.81 7.64
CA LEU A 7 -19.94 18.37 7.04
C LEU A 7 -19.06 17.61 8.05
N LEU A 8 -19.13 17.92 9.35
CA LEU A 8 -18.37 17.22 10.38
C LEU A 8 -18.93 15.82 10.70
N THR A 9 -20.25 15.64 10.62
CA THR A 9 -20.89 14.34 10.85
C THR A 9 -20.72 13.38 9.67
N THR A 10 -20.61 13.88 8.43
CA THR A 10 -20.38 13.08 7.22
C THR A 10 -18.91 12.64 7.06
N VAL A 11 -17.96 13.49 7.47
CA VAL A 11 -16.53 13.12 7.54
C VAL A 11 -16.27 12.08 8.64
N THR A 12 -17.00 12.13 9.76
CA THR A 12 -16.86 11.14 10.85
C THR A 12 -17.60 9.81 10.58
N THR A 13 -18.71 9.83 9.84
CA THR A 13 -19.40 8.58 9.43
C THR A 13 -18.69 7.84 8.30
N THR A 14 -18.02 8.53 7.37
CA THR A 14 -17.16 7.87 6.36
C THR A 14 -15.91 7.28 6.98
N ALA A 15 -15.27 7.98 7.93
CA ALA A 15 -14.12 7.44 8.66
C ALA A 15 -14.49 6.14 9.41
N THR A 16 -15.62 6.11 10.13
CA THR A 16 -16.05 4.93 10.91
C THR A 16 -16.55 3.75 10.08
N THR A 17 -17.14 3.99 8.90
CA THR A 17 -17.57 2.91 7.99
C THR A 17 -16.40 2.27 7.22
N ILE A 18 -15.34 3.01 6.91
CA ILE A 18 -14.11 2.46 6.34
C ILE A 18 -13.41 1.50 7.33
N PHE A 19 -13.54 1.73 8.64
CA PHE A 19 -12.96 0.85 9.67
C PHE A 19 -13.69 -0.50 9.83
N ILE A 20 -14.97 -0.62 9.47
CA ILE A 20 -15.75 -1.86 9.65
C ILE A 20 -15.64 -2.78 8.43
N ILE A 21 -15.43 -2.24 7.23
CA ILE A 21 -15.36 -3.05 6.00
C ILE A 21 -13.96 -3.71 5.80
N CYS A 22 -12.84 -3.14 6.28
CA CYS A 22 -11.50 -3.74 6.10
C CYS A 22 -10.87 -4.43 7.33
N GLY A 23 -11.60 -4.66 8.44
CA GLY A 23 -11.09 -5.51 9.54
C GLY A 23 -9.72 -5.10 10.10
N ILE A 24 -9.46 -3.80 10.19
CA ILE A 24 -8.12 -3.20 10.40
C ILE A 24 -7.69 -3.24 11.89
N LYS A 25 -8.05 -4.26 12.68
CA LYS A 25 -7.52 -4.31 14.07
C LYS A 25 -6.82 -5.57 14.53
N LEU A 26 -6.68 -6.62 13.71
CA LEU A 26 -5.92 -7.81 14.12
C LEU A 26 -5.11 -8.47 12.98
N ARG A 27 -4.52 -7.69 12.07
CA ARG A 27 -3.54 -8.21 11.09
C ARG A 27 -2.16 -7.55 11.17
N TRP A 28 -2.03 -6.61 12.12
CA TRP A 28 -0.90 -5.68 12.30
C TRP A 28 0.41 -6.29 12.81
N PHE A 29 0.48 -7.62 13.01
CA PHE A 29 1.73 -8.23 13.47
C PHE A 29 1.94 -9.59 12.80
N ARG A 30 2.33 -9.57 11.52
CA ARG A 30 2.86 -10.76 10.85
C ARG A 30 4.38 -10.62 10.71
N PRO A 31 5.18 -11.15 11.66
CA PRO A 31 6.64 -11.02 11.65
C PRO A 31 7.32 -11.70 10.44
N GLU A 32 6.64 -12.62 9.76
CA GLU A 32 7.12 -13.26 8.51
C GLU A 32 6.95 -12.40 7.25
N ASN A 33 6.18 -11.32 7.27
CA ASN A 33 5.94 -10.48 6.08
C ASN A 33 6.89 -9.27 6.04
N ARG A 34 8.21 -9.50 6.12
CA ARG A 34 9.19 -8.40 5.97
C ARG A 34 9.13 -7.88 4.55
N LEU A 35 8.50 -6.73 4.39
CA LEU A 35 8.50 -5.99 3.14
C LEU A 35 9.96 -5.63 2.78
N PRO A 36 10.34 -5.75 1.49
CA PRO A 36 11.70 -5.43 1.05
C PRO A 36 11.99 -3.96 1.36
N PRO A 37 13.15 -3.59 1.92
CA PRO A 37 13.40 -2.24 2.41
C PRO A 37 13.05 -1.17 1.37
N PRO A 38 12.43 -0.04 1.79
CA PRO A 38 12.21 1.06 0.88
C PRO A 38 13.55 1.56 0.34
N PHE A 39 13.55 2.01 -0.91
CA PHE A 39 14.69 2.67 -1.52
C PHE A 39 14.23 4.03 -2.02
N THR A 40 15.14 5.00 -1.99
CA THR A 40 14.94 6.30 -2.60
C THR A 40 15.27 6.19 -4.07
N VAL A 41 14.37 6.68 -4.93
CA VAL A 41 14.66 6.81 -6.37
C VAL A 41 15.64 7.98 -6.54
N ASP A 42 16.66 7.83 -7.38
CA ASP A 42 17.63 8.89 -7.63
C ASP A 42 16.96 10.12 -8.29
N ASN A 43 17.42 11.32 -7.97
CA ASN A 43 16.85 12.58 -8.53
C ASN A 43 16.98 12.71 -10.06
N ASP A 44 17.84 11.90 -10.68
CA ASP A 44 18.05 11.84 -12.14
C ASP A 44 17.05 10.89 -12.83
N TYR A 45 16.12 10.27 -12.09
CA TYR A 45 15.16 9.32 -12.64
C TYR A 45 14.09 10.02 -13.48
N ASN A 46 14.09 9.79 -14.79
CA ASN A 46 13.25 10.48 -15.76
C ASN A 46 11.80 9.93 -15.90
N GLY A 47 11.26 9.30 -14.86
CA GLY A 47 9.81 8.99 -14.79
C GLY A 47 9.30 7.76 -15.56
N ASP A 48 10.14 6.77 -15.86
CA ASP A 48 9.68 5.55 -16.57
C ASP A 48 8.84 4.59 -15.70
N SER A 49 8.62 4.93 -14.42
CA SER A 49 7.82 4.15 -13.48
C SER A 49 6.64 4.97 -12.97
N PHE A 50 5.45 4.38 -12.97
CA PHE A 50 4.21 4.98 -12.50
C PHE A 50 3.60 4.16 -11.37
N CYS A 51 3.15 4.84 -10.32
CA CYS A 51 2.50 4.18 -9.19
C CYS A 51 1.03 3.91 -9.51
N ALA A 52 0.69 2.65 -9.81
CA ALA A 52 -0.69 2.27 -10.16
C ALA A 52 -1.71 2.36 -9.00
N VAL A 53 -1.26 2.72 -7.79
CA VAL A 53 -2.14 2.90 -6.62
C VAL A 53 -2.65 4.33 -6.54
N CYS A 54 -1.75 5.32 -6.60
CA CYS A 54 -2.11 6.75 -6.55
C CYS A 54 -2.30 7.37 -7.94
N LEU A 55 -1.98 6.63 -9.00
CA LEU A 55 -2.05 7.07 -10.38
C LEU A 55 -1.18 8.29 -10.70
N ASN A 56 -0.02 8.39 -10.04
CA ASN A 56 1.00 9.42 -10.30
C ASN A 56 2.34 8.80 -10.72
N ASP A 57 3.13 9.60 -11.43
CA ASP A 57 4.51 9.27 -11.77
C ASP A 57 5.37 9.11 -10.51
N VAL A 58 6.34 8.22 -10.59
CA VAL A 58 7.36 8.07 -9.55
C VAL A 58 8.50 9.04 -9.85
N ILE A 59 8.71 9.99 -8.94
CA ILE A 59 9.69 11.05 -9.10
C ILE A 59 10.93 10.72 -8.26
N GLY A 60 12.10 11.16 -8.75
CA GLY A 60 13.32 11.11 -7.97
C GLY A 60 13.20 11.81 -6.61
N GLY A 61 13.80 11.22 -5.58
CA GLY A 61 13.70 11.67 -4.19
C GLY A 61 12.52 11.06 -3.41
N GLU A 62 11.60 10.37 -4.07
CA GLU A 62 10.48 9.71 -3.39
C GLU A 62 10.86 8.32 -2.86
N ASN A 63 10.30 7.97 -1.70
CA ASN A 63 10.44 6.64 -1.14
C ASN A 63 9.56 5.65 -1.90
N CYS A 64 10.20 4.63 -2.46
CA CYS A 64 9.54 3.60 -3.23
C CYS A 64 9.88 2.21 -2.71
N ARG A 65 8.99 1.26 -3.00
CA ARG A 65 9.19 -0.15 -2.69
C ARG A 65 9.00 -0.97 -3.95
N LYS A 66 9.93 -1.90 -4.18
CA LYS A 66 9.91 -2.83 -5.31
C LYS A 66 9.49 -4.20 -4.82
N LEU A 67 8.43 -4.76 -5.42
CA LEU A 67 7.97 -6.09 -5.04
C LEU A 67 8.93 -7.17 -5.54
N PRO A 68 9.32 -8.16 -4.71
CA PRO A 68 10.42 -9.06 -5.02
C PRO A 68 10.09 -10.06 -6.14
N LYS A 69 8.82 -10.48 -6.26
CA LYS A 69 8.38 -11.47 -7.27
C LYS A 69 8.19 -10.91 -8.66
N CYS A 70 7.68 -9.68 -8.76
CA CYS A 70 7.29 -9.10 -10.04
C CYS A 70 8.12 -7.89 -10.44
N GLY A 71 8.91 -7.32 -9.53
CA GLY A 71 9.78 -6.18 -9.81
C GLY A 71 9.05 -4.84 -10.01
N HIS A 72 7.73 -4.78 -9.83
CA HIS A 72 6.97 -3.53 -9.93
C HIS A 72 7.29 -2.60 -8.76
N VAL A 73 7.43 -1.32 -9.09
CA VAL A 73 7.77 -0.24 -8.18
C VAL A 73 6.52 0.58 -7.87
N PHE A 74 6.36 0.96 -6.61
CA PHE A 74 5.27 1.79 -6.12
C PHE A 74 5.82 2.71 -5.02
N HIS A 75 5.14 3.82 -4.74
CA HIS A 75 5.44 4.61 -3.54
C HIS A 75 5.28 3.74 -2.29
N GLU A 76 6.20 3.93 -1.33
CA GLU A 76 6.22 3.19 -0.06
C GLU A 76 4.86 3.21 0.63
N GLU A 77 4.32 4.41 0.87
CA GLU A 77 3.04 4.58 1.56
C GLU A 77 1.86 3.93 0.81
N CYS A 78 1.88 4.03 -0.52
CA CYS A 78 0.82 3.52 -1.37
C CYS A 78 0.76 1.99 -1.34
N VAL A 79 1.90 1.33 -1.52
CA VAL A 79 1.94 -0.12 -1.51
C VAL A 79 1.81 -0.68 -0.11
N ASP A 80 2.32 -0.01 0.92
CA ASP A 80 2.16 -0.44 2.29
C ASP A 80 0.68 -0.38 2.70
N THR A 81 -0.05 0.67 2.31
CA THR A 81 -1.51 0.78 2.50
C THR A 81 -2.25 -0.32 1.75
N TRP A 82 -1.89 -0.58 0.51
CA TRP A 82 -2.51 -1.65 -0.28
C TRP A 82 -2.30 -3.04 0.37
N LEU A 83 -1.08 -3.33 0.81
CA LEU A 83 -0.69 -4.63 1.38
C LEU A 83 -1.28 -4.88 2.77
N GLN A 84 -1.84 -3.86 3.43
CA GLN A 84 -2.62 -4.04 4.66
C GLN A 84 -3.90 -4.86 4.41
N CYS A 85 -4.61 -4.60 3.30
CA CYS A 85 -5.84 -5.33 2.97
C CYS A 85 -5.58 -6.44 1.93
N ASN A 86 -4.71 -6.21 0.93
CA ASN A 86 -4.53 -7.09 -0.22
C ASN A 86 -3.07 -7.49 -0.39
N TRP A 87 -2.74 -8.77 -0.16
CA TRP A 87 -1.35 -9.22 -0.19
C TRP A 87 -0.87 -9.66 -1.59
N THR A 88 -1.20 -8.85 -2.60
CA THR A 88 -0.94 -9.08 -4.02
C THR A 88 -0.49 -7.80 -4.70
N CYS A 89 0.25 -7.92 -5.80
CA CYS A 89 0.68 -6.78 -6.60
C CYS A 89 -0.52 -6.07 -7.25
N PRO A 90 -0.67 -4.74 -7.10
CA PRO A 90 -1.73 -3.96 -7.74
C PRO A 90 -1.77 -4.09 -9.27
N LEU A 91 -0.59 -4.19 -9.90
CA LEU A 91 -0.45 -4.24 -11.36
C LEU A 91 -0.71 -5.63 -11.97
N CYS A 92 -0.10 -6.67 -11.39
CA CYS A 92 -0.09 -8.00 -12.01
C CYS A 92 -0.74 -9.09 -11.15
N ARG A 93 -1.28 -8.73 -9.99
CA ARG A 93 -1.99 -9.63 -9.06
C ARG A 93 -1.15 -10.81 -8.52
N ARG A 94 0.15 -10.87 -8.82
CA ARG A 94 1.09 -11.84 -8.23
C ARG A 94 1.23 -11.61 -6.73
N GLN A 95 1.33 -12.68 -5.94
CA GLN A 95 1.56 -12.58 -4.50
C GLN A 95 2.92 -11.93 -4.21
N VAL A 96 3.00 -11.22 -3.08
CA VAL A 96 4.22 -10.50 -2.68
C VAL A 96 5.27 -11.42 -2.05
N THR A 97 4.94 -12.67 -1.71
CA THR A 97 5.77 -13.59 -0.90
C THR A 97 6.58 -14.39 -1.87
N ASN A 98 7.87 -14.48 -1.57
CA ASN A 98 8.61 -15.69 -1.87
C ASN A 98 8.03 -16.78 -0.98
N ASP A 99 7.22 -17.65 -1.57
CA ASP A 99 6.59 -18.79 -0.92
C ASP A 99 7.56 -19.46 0.07
N LEU A 100 7.21 -19.48 1.36
CA LEU A 100 7.67 -20.58 2.22
C LEU A 100 6.69 -21.73 2.02
N PRO A 101 7.12 -22.91 1.55
CA PRO A 101 6.27 -24.09 1.51
C PRO A 101 5.88 -24.53 2.92
N LYS A 102 4.55 -24.50 3.12
CA LYS A 102 3.64 -25.26 3.98
C LYS A 102 4.23 -26.02 5.18
N ARG A 103 3.70 -25.72 6.37
CA ARG A 103 3.66 -26.65 7.51
C ARG A 103 3.12 -27.99 6.98
N GLN A 104 3.99 -28.98 6.83
CA GLN A 104 3.59 -30.39 6.73
C GLN A 104 3.61 -30.92 8.16
N ASP A 105 2.41 -31.24 8.60
CA ASP A 105 2.01 -32.22 9.61
C ASP A 105 3.07 -33.26 9.99
#